data_AF-A0A1C3YRD4-F1
#
_entry.id   AF-A0A1C3YRD4-F1
#
_cell.length_a   1.000
_cell.length_b   1.000
_cell.length_c   1.000
_cell.angle_alpha   90.00
_cell.angle_beta   90.00
_cell.angle_gamma   90.00
#
_symmetry.space_group_name_H-M   'P 1'
#
loop_
_entity.id
_entity.type
_entity.pdbx_description
1 polymer ?
#
loop_
_entity_poly.entity_id
_entity_poly.type
_entity_poly.pdbx_seq_one_letter_code
_entity_poly.pdbx_strand_id
1 'polypeptide(L)'
;MKISKILICAIVSILVASCTKKISPTKSKEAISQAEQVSLLKEQTEANNPYVIAAKNQLLQFIGSKNFDNYITKHGILNCEGDNNQSSCVLSFYLNEYYKLNYDMKLKKVIEENQAQLDIELSKITATESNIKNYCQSSADFIAAIYTKDTAKINQYFQPKFRMSAQDILSLQTKISKDNYSQFLIEENPSILQEIKVDYVEKCLNNPKDNIINYFNIFR
;
A
#
# COMPACT_ATOMS: atom_id res chain seq x y z
N MET A 1 15.30 -20.85 -4.34
CA MET A 1 14.23 -21.69 -3.77
C MET A 1 14.51 -21.96 -2.31
N LYS A 2 13.67 -21.44 -1.40
CA LYS A 2 13.11 -22.17 -0.25
C LYS A 2 12.14 -21.24 0.49
N ILE A 3 10.87 -21.60 0.40
CA ILE A 3 9.75 -21.05 1.17
C ILE A 3 9.85 -21.61 2.59
N SER A 4 9.56 -20.78 3.60
CA SER A 4 8.91 -21.15 4.87
C SER A 4 8.49 -19.84 5.54
N LYS A 5 7.22 -19.44 5.57
CA LYS A 5 6.16 -19.92 6.48
C LYS A 5 6.70 -20.28 7.86
N ILE A 6 6.51 -19.39 8.84
CA ILE A 6 6.01 -19.72 10.18
C ILE A 6 5.42 -18.41 10.75
N LEU A 7 4.09 -18.38 10.79
CA LEU A 7 3.32 -17.60 11.74
C LEU A 7 2.86 -18.62 12.81
N ILE A 8 2.70 -18.14 14.05
CA ILE A 8 1.83 -18.66 15.13
C ILE A 8 2.55 -19.21 16.38
N CYS A 9 2.36 -18.44 17.46
CA CYS A 9 2.22 -18.75 18.89
C CYS A 9 3.37 -19.36 19.71
N ALA A 10 3.81 -18.58 20.70
CA ALA A 10 4.04 -19.10 22.04
C ALA A 10 3.60 -18.04 23.07
N ILE A 11 2.40 -18.20 23.62
CA ILE A 11 1.96 -17.53 24.83
C ILE A 11 2.72 -18.20 25.98
N VAL A 12 3.64 -17.48 26.62
CA VAL A 12 4.30 -17.96 27.83
C VAL A 12 3.38 -17.66 29.00
N SER A 13 2.89 -18.73 29.62
CA SER A 13 2.16 -18.70 30.88
C SER A 13 3.10 -18.21 31.99
N ILE A 14 2.74 -17.10 32.63
CA ILE A 14 3.24 -16.80 33.97
C ILE A 14 2.03 -16.77 34.89
N LEU A 15 1.80 -17.89 35.56
CA LEU A 15 1.08 -17.91 36.83
C LEU A 15 1.94 -17.16 37.85
N VAL A 16 1.40 -16.10 38.42
CA VAL A 16 1.77 -15.72 39.79
C VAL A 16 0.50 -15.77 40.63
N ALA A 17 0.41 -16.81 41.45
CA ALA A 17 -0.48 -16.84 42.58
C ALA A 17 0.06 -15.87 43.63
N SER A 18 -0.68 -14.80 43.91
CA SER A 18 -0.53 -14.04 45.15
C SER A 18 -1.92 -13.63 45.64
N CYS A 19 -2.36 -14.30 46.70
CA CYS A 19 -3.54 -13.94 47.45
C CYS A 19 -3.35 -12.58 48.12
N THR A 20 -4.23 -11.61 47.83
CA THR A 20 -4.56 -10.55 48.79
C THR A 20 -6.04 -10.18 48.71
N LYS A 21 -6.70 -10.41 49.86
CA LYS A 21 -7.98 -9.89 50.37
C LYS A 21 -8.96 -9.29 49.36
N LYS A 22 -10.11 -9.98 49.22
CA LYS A 22 -11.40 -9.36 48.85
C LYS A 22 -11.66 -8.15 49.75
N ILE A 23 -11.52 -6.96 49.18
CA ILE A 23 -12.29 -5.79 49.59
C ILE A 23 -13.16 -5.49 48.38
N SER A 24 -14.41 -5.96 48.41
CA SER A 24 -15.42 -5.47 47.49
C SER A 24 -15.69 -4.00 47.82
N PRO A 25 -15.57 -3.06 46.87
CA PRO A 25 -16.31 -1.82 46.97
C PRO A 25 -17.64 -2.02 46.26
N THR A 26 -18.69 -2.15 47.05
CA THR A 26 -20.04 -1.83 46.62
C THR A 26 -20.07 -0.34 46.26
N LYS A 27 -19.94 -0.01 44.97
CA LYS A 27 -20.39 1.26 44.40
C LYS A 27 -20.96 0.96 43.02
N SER A 28 -22.23 1.28 42.85
CA SER A 28 -22.85 1.53 41.55
C SER A 28 -21.86 2.34 40.69
N LYS A 29 -21.29 1.73 39.65
CA LYS A 29 -20.60 2.45 38.59
C LYS A 29 -21.58 2.56 37.44
N GLU A 30 -22.16 3.73 37.28
CA GLU A 30 -22.50 4.19 35.93
C GLU A 30 -21.26 3.94 35.06
N ALA A 31 -21.46 3.32 33.90
CA ALA A 31 -20.36 3.04 32.99
C ALA A 31 -19.80 4.39 32.51
N ILE A 32 -18.71 4.83 33.14
CA ILE A 32 -17.97 6.05 32.77
C ILE A 32 -17.61 5.94 31.29
N SER A 33 -17.91 6.97 30.50
CA SER A 33 -17.65 6.97 29.07
C SER A 33 -16.14 6.92 28.76
N GLN A 34 -15.76 6.47 27.57
CA GLN A 34 -14.35 6.43 27.15
C GLN A 34 -13.69 7.83 27.17
N ALA A 35 -14.45 8.89 26.90
CA ALA A 35 -13.94 10.26 26.95
C ALA A 35 -13.62 10.72 28.38
N GLU A 36 -14.44 10.32 29.35
CA GLU A 36 -14.20 10.59 30.78
C GLU A 36 -13.04 9.76 31.32
N GLN A 37 -12.92 8.50 30.90
CA GLN A 37 -11.78 7.62 31.18
C GLN A 37 -10.46 8.24 30.70
N VAL A 38 -10.40 8.70 29.45
CA VAL A 38 -9.22 9.40 28.90
C VAL A 38 -8.91 10.68 29.67
N SER A 39 -9.94 11.46 30.04
CA SER A 39 -9.75 12.71 30.80
C SER A 39 -9.13 12.46 32.17
N LEU A 40 -9.61 11.43 32.89
CA LEU A 40 -9.07 11.02 34.18
C LEU A 40 -7.63 10.51 34.07
N LEU A 41 -7.34 9.67 33.07
CA LEU A 41 -6.00 9.16 32.83
C LEU A 41 -5.01 10.31 32.56
N LYS A 42 -5.42 11.31 31.77
CA LYS A 42 -4.61 12.50 31.49
C LYS A 42 -4.38 13.33 32.75
N GLU A 43 -5.41 13.58 33.54
CA GLU A 43 -5.28 14.32 34.79
C GLU A 43 -4.28 13.66 35.74
N GLN A 44 -4.33 12.33 35.86
CA GLN A 44 -3.45 11.55 36.74
C GLN A 44 -1.99 11.50 36.26
N THR A 45 -1.78 11.43 34.94
CA THR A 45 -0.45 11.16 34.37
C THR A 45 0.26 12.40 33.87
N GLU A 46 -0.46 13.47 33.51
CA GLU A 46 0.09 14.69 32.91
C GLU A 46 0.35 15.78 33.96
N ALA A 47 -0.44 15.86 35.04
CA ALA A 47 -0.38 16.99 35.98
C ALA A 47 0.99 17.20 36.67
N ASN A 48 1.76 16.12 36.87
CA ASN A 48 3.04 16.16 37.59
C ASN A 48 4.22 15.56 36.81
N ASN A 49 4.07 15.30 35.50
CA ASN A 49 5.12 14.67 34.70
C ASN A 49 5.46 15.50 33.45
N PRO A 50 6.54 16.32 33.49
CA PRO A 50 6.92 17.18 32.37
C PRO A 50 7.31 16.39 31.11
N TYR A 51 7.79 15.14 31.26
CA TYR A 51 8.13 14.29 30.13
C TYR A 51 6.89 13.80 29.38
N VAL A 52 5.83 13.45 30.10
CA VAL A 52 4.53 13.07 29.51
C VAL A 52 3.93 14.25 28.75
N ILE A 53 3.94 15.45 29.35
CA ILE A 53 3.46 16.68 28.69
C ILE A 53 4.26 16.98 27.42
N ALA A 54 5.60 16.85 27.47
CA ALA A 54 6.44 17.08 26.31
C ALA A 54 6.12 16.10 25.16
N ALA A 55 6.00 14.81 25.45
CA ALA A 55 5.65 13.79 24.46
C ALA A 55 4.24 14.00 23.89
N LYS A 56 3.27 14.36 24.73
CA LYS A 56 1.92 14.77 24.30
C LYS A 56 1.98 15.94 23.32
N ASN A 57 2.72 16.99 23.64
CA ASN A 57 2.82 18.19 22.80
C ASN A 57 3.47 17.88 21.44
N GLN A 58 4.46 16.99 21.41
CA GLN A 58 5.05 16.49 20.17
C GLN A 58 4.02 15.74 19.31
N LEU A 59 3.26 14.83 19.90
CA LEU A 59 2.21 14.10 19.19
C LEU A 59 1.06 15.02 18.74
N LEU A 60 0.71 16.01 19.56
CA LEU A 60 -0.32 17.00 19.31
C LEU A 60 -0.03 17.85 18.06
N GLN A 61 1.24 18.18 17.81
CA GLN A 61 1.66 18.92 16.62
C GLN A 61 1.32 18.19 15.31
N PHE A 62 1.28 16.85 15.33
CA PHE A 62 0.92 16.06 14.14
C PHE A 62 -0.59 15.87 13.97
N ILE A 63 -1.31 15.61 15.06
CA ILE A 63 -2.73 15.25 14.99
C ILE A 63 -3.64 16.50 14.98
N GLY A 64 -3.19 17.57 15.62
CA GLY A 64 -3.98 18.77 15.90
C GLY A 64 -4.92 18.59 17.10
N SER A 65 -5.12 19.68 17.84
CA SER A 65 -5.90 19.68 19.09
C SER A 65 -7.32 19.17 18.95
N LYS A 66 -8.00 19.48 17.83
CA LYS A 66 -9.37 19.07 17.56
C LYS A 66 -9.56 17.55 17.48
N ASN A 67 -8.53 16.82 17.01
CA ASN A 67 -8.62 15.38 16.75
C ASN A 67 -7.86 14.53 17.77
N PHE A 68 -7.13 15.16 18.69
CA PHE A 68 -6.17 14.50 19.56
C PHE A 68 -6.82 13.42 20.43
N ASP A 69 -7.86 13.78 21.20
CA ASP A 69 -8.47 12.85 22.15
C ASP A 69 -9.14 11.67 21.45
N ASN A 70 -9.79 11.90 20.30
CA ASN A 70 -10.35 10.82 19.49
C ASN A 70 -9.25 9.89 18.95
N TYR A 71 -8.14 10.45 18.46
CA TYR A 71 -7.00 9.68 17.96
C TYR A 71 -6.42 8.78 19.06
N ILE A 72 -6.04 9.34 20.21
CA ILE A 72 -5.38 8.58 21.27
C ILE A 72 -6.32 7.50 21.84
N THR A 73 -7.62 7.78 21.93
CA THR A 73 -8.64 6.81 22.34
C THR A 73 -8.66 5.62 21.39
N LYS A 74 -8.75 5.90 20.08
CA LYS A 74 -8.85 4.89 19.03
C LYS A 74 -7.57 4.06 18.89
N HIS A 75 -6.43 4.66 19.23
CA HIS A 75 -5.11 4.03 19.19
C HIS A 75 -4.75 3.31 20.51
N GLY A 76 -5.63 3.36 21.52
CA GLY A 76 -5.55 2.49 22.69
C GLY A 76 -4.82 3.08 23.89
N ILE A 77 -4.85 4.42 24.08
CA ILE A 77 -4.32 5.05 25.30
C ILE A 77 -4.94 4.45 26.58
N LEU A 78 -6.20 4.01 26.50
CA LEU A 78 -6.93 3.39 27.62
C LEU A 78 -6.35 2.03 28.05
N ASN A 79 -5.45 1.42 27.26
CA ASN A 79 -4.72 0.23 27.70
C ASN A 79 -3.74 0.52 28.85
N CYS A 80 -3.44 1.81 29.12
CA CYS A 80 -2.66 2.23 30.28
C CYS A 80 -3.49 2.34 31.57
N GLU A 81 -4.83 2.18 31.49
CA GLU A 81 -5.67 2.12 32.68
C GLU A 81 -5.37 0.81 33.45
N GLY A 82 -5.03 0.94 34.73
CA GLY A 82 -4.64 -0.21 35.56
C GLY A 82 -3.18 -0.66 35.41
N ASP A 83 -2.36 0.04 34.63
CA ASP A 83 -0.91 -0.21 34.61
C ASP A 83 -0.29 0.19 35.96
N ASN A 84 0.68 -0.60 36.45
CA ASN A 84 1.35 -0.34 37.74
C ASN A 84 2.15 0.98 37.73
N ASN A 85 2.52 1.47 36.55
CA ASN A 85 3.19 2.74 36.30
C ASN A 85 2.52 3.48 35.12
N GLN A 86 1.30 3.95 35.37
CA GLN A 86 0.45 4.61 34.37
C GLN A 86 1.16 5.77 33.64
N SER A 87 1.95 6.59 34.35
CA SER A 87 2.71 7.69 33.72
C SER A 87 3.74 7.18 32.71
N SER A 88 4.44 6.09 33.02
CA SER A 88 5.38 5.48 32.07
C SER A 88 4.66 4.89 30.87
N CYS A 89 3.51 4.22 31.07
CA CYS A 89 2.72 3.68 29.97
C CYS A 89 2.23 4.78 29.02
N VAL A 90 1.67 5.87 29.56
CA VAL A 90 1.19 7.02 28.78
C VAL A 90 2.34 7.72 28.05
N LEU A 91 3.51 7.89 28.69
CA LEU A 91 4.70 8.42 28.05
C LEU A 91 5.12 7.56 26.84
N SER A 92 5.25 6.24 27.04
CA SER A 92 5.61 5.30 25.98
C SER A 92 4.60 5.32 24.85
N PHE A 93 3.31 5.39 25.15
CA PHE A 93 2.25 5.53 24.15
C PHE A 93 2.45 6.78 23.29
N TYR A 94 2.59 7.96 23.92
CA TYR A 94 2.73 9.22 23.17
C TYR A 94 3.98 9.24 22.29
N LEU A 95 5.11 8.75 22.80
CA LEU A 95 6.35 8.67 22.03
C LEU A 95 6.24 7.69 20.86
N ASN A 96 5.66 6.51 21.08
CA ASN A 96 5.52 5.50 20.03
C ASN A 96 4.64 6.00 18.88
N GLU A 97 3.48 6.59 19.19
CA GLU A 97 2.60 7.14 18.15
C GLU A 97 3.25 8.35 17.45
N TYR A 98 4.00 9.17 18.17
CA TYR A 98 4.76 10.28 17.58
C TYR A 98 5.80 9.78 16.57
N TYR A 99 6.62 8.81 16.96
CA TYR A 99 7.67 8.27 16.08
C TYR A 99 7.09 7.57 14.86
N LYS A 100 5.96 6.86 15.01
CA LYS A 100 5.24 6.23 13.92
C LYS A 100 4.77 7.26 12.89
N LEU A 101 4.06 8.31 13.33
CA LEU A 101 3.58 9.37 12.44
C LEU A 101 4.73 10.14 11.78
N ASN A 102 5.79 10.44 12.52
CA ASN A 102 6.96 11.11 11.97
C ASN A 102 7.67 10.28 10.89
N TYR A 103 7.76 8.97 11.09
CA TYR A 103 8.34 8.06 10.11
C TYR A 103 7.47 7.99 8.84
N ASP A 104 6.16 7.81 8.99
CA ASP A 104 5.22 7.76 7.87
C ASP A 104 5.25 9.05 7.04
N MET A 105 5.33 10.21 7.70
CA MET A 105 5.47 11.51 7.02
C MET A 105 6.78 11.63 6.25
N LYS A 106 7.91 11.21 6.83
CA LYS A 106 9.20 11.25 6.14
C LYS A 106 9.21 10.35 4.91
N LEU A 107 8.64 9.15 5.03
CA LEU A 107 8.50 8.23 3.90
C LEU A 107 7.61 8.84 2.80
N LYS A 108 6.45 9.39 3.18
CA LYS A 108 5.54 10.08 2.25
C LYS A 108 6.25 11.21 1.52
N LYS A 109 7.00 12.06 2.24
CA LYS A 109 7.77 13.16 1.65
C LYS A 109 8.79 12.68 0.62
N VAL A 110 9.55 11.62 0.95
CA VAL A 110 10.52 11.03 0.00
C VAL A 110 9.83 10.49 -1.25
N ILE A 111 8.66 9.85 -1.09
CA ILE A 111 7.87 9.36 -2.23
C ILE A 111 7.39 10.54 -3.09
N GLU A 112 6.86 11.59 -2.48
CA GLU A 112 6.38 12.79 -3.19
C GLU A 112 7.51 13.52 -3.91
N GLU A 113 8.69 13.67 -3.28
CA GLU A 113 9.88 14.26 -3.89
C GLU A 113 10.38 13.43 -5.09
N ASN A 114 10.43 12.10 -4.94
CA ASN A 114 10.81 11.20 -6.03
C ASN A 114 9.80 11.23 -7.18
N GLN A 115 8.50 11.29 -6.89
CA GLN A 115 7.46 11.41 -7.90
C GLN A 115 7.56 12.75 -8.63
N ALA A 116 7.73 13.85 -7.92
CA ALA A 116 7.91 15.17 -8.52
C ALA A 116 9.18 15.22 -9.41
N GLN A 117 10.28 14.62 -8.96
CA GLN A 117 11.49 14.51 -9.77
C GLN A 117 11.25 13.69 -11.04
N LEU A 118 10.55 12.56 -10.92
CA LEU A 118 10.17 11.73 -12.07
C LEU A 118 9.29 12.52 -13.05
N ASP A 119 8.28 13.24 -12.56
CA ASP A 119 7.38 14.05 -13.40
C ASP A 119 8.14 15.16 -14.14
N ILE A 120 9.11 15.80 -13.47
CA ILE A 120 10.01 16.79 -14.09
C ILE A 120 10.83 16.13 -15.19
N GLU A 121 11.46 14.97 -14.95
CA GLU A 121 12.24 14.28 -15.98
C GLU A 121 11.38 13.82 -17.16
N LEU A 122 10.17 13.31 -16.90
CA LEU A 122 9.21 12.95 -17.95
C LEU A 122 8.75 14.18 -18.75
N SER A 123 8.60 15.34 -18.12
CA SER A 123 8.20 16.59 -18.80
C SER A 123 9.25 17.08 -19.80
N LYS A 124 10.53 16.72 -19.61
CA LYS A 124 11.62 17.02 -20.54
C LYS A 124 11.59 16.14 -21.79
N ILE A 125 10.85 15.02 -21.78
CA ILE A 125 10.73 14.11 -22.91
C ILE A 125 9.62 14.63 -23.83
N THR A 126 9.99 15.27 -24.94
CA THR A 126 9.03 15.58 -26.00
C THR A 126 8.78 14.33 -26.83
N ALA A 127 7.57 13.76 -26.76
CA ALA A 127 7.16 12.66 -27.61
C ALA A 127 7.00 13.17 -29.05
N THR A 128 7.91 12.78 -29.94
CA THR A 128 7.79 13.05 -31.37
C THR A 128 6.77 12.07 -31.98
N GLU A 129 6.16 12.44 -33.11
CA GLU A 129 5.28 11.52 -33.86
C GLU A 129 5.97 10.21 -34.21
N SER A 130 7.27 10.27 -34.54
CA SER A 130 8.10 9.08 -34.79
C SER A 130 8.22 8.20 -33.54
N ASN A 131 8.46 8.79 -32.36
CA ASN A 131 8.55 8.03 -31.11
C ASN A 131 7.21 7.38 -30.76
N ILE A 132 6.09 8.08 -30.95
CA ILE A 132 4.74 7.56 -30.71
C ILE A 132 4.43 6.41 -31.69
N LYS A 133 4.76 6.57 -32.97
CA LYS A 133 4.58 5.52 -33.98
C LYS A 133 5.42 4.28 -33.68
N ASN A 134 6.69 4.47 -33.33
CA ASN A 134 7.60 3.37 -32.97
C ASN A 134 7.14 2.62 -31.72
N TYR A 135 6.60 3.36 -30.75
CA TYR A 135 5.98 2.82 -29.55
C TYR A 135 4.75 1.98 -29.90
N CYS A 136 3.80 2.51 -30.66
CA CYS A 136 2.59 1.79 -31.07
C CYS A 136 2.91 0.53 -31.87
N GLN A 137 3.90 0.62 -32.78
CA GLN A 137 4.37 -0.54 -33.53
C GLN A 137 5.00 -1.60 -32.61
N SER A 138 5.85 -1.19 -31.66
CA SER A 138 6.47 -2.10 -30.70
C SER A 138 5.44 -2.82 -29.83
N SER A 139 4.36 -2.13 -29.46
CA SER A 139 3.26 -2.70 -28.67
C SER A 139 2.44 -3.71 -29.48
N ALA A 140 2.14 -3.39 -30.74
CA ALA A 140 1.47 -4.33 -31.65
C ALA A 140 2.32 -5.59 -31.86
N ASP A 141 3.63 -5.44 -32.04
CA ASP A 141 4.56 -6.56 -32.18
C ASP A 141 4.67 -7.40 -30.90
N PHE A 142 4.51 -6.79 -29.72
CA PHE A 142 4.46 -7.49 -28.45
C PHE A 142 3.20 -8.35 -28.31
N ILE A 143 2.02 -7.78 -28.61
CA ILE A 143 0.76 -8.55 -28.62
C ILE A 143 0.86 -9.73 -29.57
N ALA A 144 1.42 -9.52 -30.76
CA ALA A 144 1.63 -10.58 -31.73
C ALA A 144 2.53 -11.69 -31.18
N ALA A 145 3.64 -11.34 -30.51
CA ALA A 145 4.52 -12.32 -29.88
C ALA A 145 3.82 -13.14 -28.78
N ILE A 146 2.84 -12.57 -28.07
CA ILE A 146 2.05 -13.33 -27.08
C ILE A 146 1.12 -14.32 -27.78
N TYR A 147 0.40 -13.92 -28.84
CA TYR A 147 -0.47 -14.82 -29.60
C TYR A 147 0.29 -15.96 -30.27
N THR A 148 1.50 -15.69 -30.80
CA THR A 148 2.36 -16.71 -31.40
C THR A 148 3.18 -17.51 -30.37
N LYS A 149 3.05 -17.20 -29.08
CA LYS A 149 3.79 -17.83 -27.98
C LYS A 149 5.31 -17.76 -28.17
N ASP A 150 5.81 -16.67 -28.77
CA ASP A 150 7.24 -16.40 -28.97
C ASP A 150 7.91 -15.96 -27.65
N THR A 151 8.09 -16.94 -26.77
CA THR A 151 8.64 -16.74 -25.42
C THR A 151 10.05 -16.16 -25.43
N ALA A 152 10.86 -16.47 -26.44
CA ALA A 152 12.20 -15.92 -26.59
C ALA A 152 12.12 -14.40 -26.81
N LYS A 153 11.32 -13.94 -27.78
CA LYS A 153 11.15 -12.51 -28.07
C LYS A 153 10.47 -11.76 -26.93
N ILE A 154 9.49 -12.38 -26.25
CA ILE A 154 8.84 -11.81 -25.06
C ILE A 154 9.88 -11.56 -23.97
N ASN A 155 10.63 -12.58 -23.57
CA ASN A 155 11.52 -12.49 -22.41
C ASN A 155 12.79 -11.67 -22.71
N GLN A 156 13.35 -11.79 -23.91
CA GLN A 156 14.64 -11.17 -24.25
C GLN A 156 14.49 -9.74 -24.77
N TYR A 157 13.36 -9.40 -25.41
CA TYR A 157 13.19 -8.09 -26.04
C TYR A 157 12.09 -7.26 -25.37
N PHE A 158 10.86 -7.77 -25.30
CA PHE A 158 9.73 -6.94 -24.89
C PHE A 158 9.63 -6.73 -23.37
N GLN A 159 9.84 -7.79 -22.59
CA GLN A 159 9.83 -7.72 -21.13
C GLN A 159 10.79 -6.65 -20.58
N PRO A 160 12.09 -6.63 -20.95
CA PRO A 160 13.00 -5.58 -20.48
C PRO A 160 12.64 -4.21 -21.06
N LYS A 161 12.24 -4.13 -22.33
CA LYS A 161 11.90 -2.85 -23.01
C LYS A 161 10.72 -2.14 -22.35
N PHE A 162 9.69 -2.88 -21.96
CA PHE A 162 8.50 -2.35 -21.28
C PHE A 162 8.60 -2.42 -19.75
N ARG A 163 9.73 -2.88 -19.21
CA ARG A 163 9.96 -3.04 -17.77
C ARG A 163 8.86 -3.88 -17.08
N MET A 164 8.37 -4.89 -17.77
CA MET A 164 7.31 -5.78 -17.25
C MET A 164 7.89 -6.76 -16.23
N SER A 165 7.19 -6.95 -15.12
CA SER A 165 7.51 -8.01 -14.17
C SER A 165 7.14 -9.38 -14.75
N ALA A 166 7.70 -10.46 -14.19
CA ALA A 166 7.31 -11.81 -14.57
C ALA A 166 5.81 -12.08 -14.32
N GLN A 167 5.22 -11.43 -13.30
CA GLN A 167 3.80 -11.54 -12.99
C GLN A 167 2.94 -10.88 -14.08
N ASP A 168 3.37 -9.74 -14.63
CA ASP A 168 2.67 -9.05 -15.72
C ASP A 168 2.63 -9.94 -16.97
N ILE A 169 3.76 -10.55 -17.32
CA ILE A 169 3.85 -11.50 -18.45
C ILE A 169 2.93 -12.71 -18.24
N LEU A 170 2.94 -13.30 -17.04
CA LEU A 170 2.09 -14.45 -16.73
C LEU A 170 0.59 -14.10 -16.81
N SER A 171 0.22 -12.91 -16.31
CA SER A 171 -1.15 -12.40 -16.39
C SER A 171 -1.60 -12.23 -17.84
N LEU A 172 -0.74 -11.64 -18.69
CA LEU A 172 -0.97 -11.52 -20.14
C LEU A 172 -1.20 -12.88 -20.81
N GLN A 173 -0.27 -13.81 -20.60
CA GLN A 173 -0.34 -15.14 -21.19
C GLN A 173 -1.62 -15.87 -20.76
N THR A 174 -2.00 -15.73 -19.49
CA THR A 174 -3.24 -16.30 -18.97
C THR A 174 -4.46 -15.69 -19.65
N LYS A 175 -4.48 -14.36 -19.84
CA LYS A 175 -5.59 -13.68 -20.50
C LYS A 175 -5.74 -14.11 -21.96
N ILE A 176 -4.64 -14.11 -22.72
CA ILE A 176 -4.65 -14.54 -24.12
C ILE A 176 -4.97 -16.02 -24.27
N SER A 177 -4.52 -16.87 -23.34
CA SER A 177 -4.92 -18.29 -23.34
C SER A 177 -6.41 -18.54 -23.10
N LYS A 178 -7.14 -17.52 -22.63
CA LYS A 178 -8.62 -17.56 -22.50
C LYS A 178 -9.32 -16.96 -23.71
N ASP A 179 -8.61 -16.22 -24.57
CA ASP A 179 -9.14 -15.70 -25.83
C ASP A 179 -9.08 -16.76 -26.93
N ASN A 180 -9.87 -17.81 -26.73
CA ASN A 180 -9.95 -18.94 -27.65
C ASN A 180 -10.44 -18.52 -29.04
N TYR A 181 -11.21 -17.44 -29.15
CA TYR A 181 -11.77 -16.99 -30.41
C TYR A 181 -10.72 -16.31 -31.28
N SER A 182 -9.98 -15.34 -30.74
CA SER A 182 -8.88 -14.72 -31.49
C SER A 182 -7.80 -15.74 -31.84
N GLN A 183 -7.50 -16.66 -30.92
CA GLN A 183 -6.52 -17.71 -31.20
C GLN A 183 -6.99 -18.65 -32.33
N PHE A 184 -8.25 -19.10 -32.31
CA PHE A 184 -8.84 -19.88 -33.40
C PHE A 184 -8.76 -19.15 -34.74
N LEU A 185 -9.15 -17.87 -34.78
CA LEU A 185 -9.06 -17.06 -36.00
C LEU A 185 -7.64 -16.97 -36.55
N ILE A 186 -6.65 -16.74 -35.69
CA ILE A 186 -5.24 -16.66 -36.08
C ILE A 186 -4.73 -18.02 -36.59
N GLU A 187 -5.14 -19.12 -35.94
CA GLU A 187 -4.75 -20.48 -36.34
C GLU A 187 -5.34 -20.86 -37.70
N GLU A 188 -6.61 -20.51 -37.97
CA GLU A 188 -7.28 -20.77 -39.25
C GLU A 188 -6.81 -19.84 -40.37
N ASN A 189 -6.48 -18.59 -40.04
CA ASN A 189 -5.96 -17.62 -41.00
C ASN A 189 -4.87 -16.73 -40.36
N PRO A 190 -3.59 -17.08 -40.54
CA PRO A 190 -2.48 -16.30 -40.00
C PRO A 190 -2.42 -14.83 -40.46
N SER A 191 -3.11 -14.44 -41.54
CA SER A 191 -3.18 -13.02 -41.95
C SER A 191 -3.94 -12.16 -40.94
N ILE A 192 -4.85 -12.76 -40.17
CA ILE A 192 -5.62 -12.07 -39.13
C ILE A 192 -4.70 -11.46 -38.07
N LEU A 193 -3.56 -12.08 -37.80
CA LEU A 193 -2.58 -11.51 -36.88
C LEU A 193 -2.06 -10.16 -37.38
N GLN A 194 -1.88 -10.00 -38.69
CA GLN A 194 -1.46 -8.73 -39.27
C GLN A 194 -2.57 -7.68 -39.23
N GLU A 195 -3.84 -8.08 -39.42
CA GLU A 195 -5.01 -7.21 -39.26
C GLU A 195 -5.15 -6.70 -37.82
N ILE A 196 -4.99 -7.59 -36.83
CA ILE A 196 -4.98 -7.24 -35.40
C ILE A 196 -3.88 -6.22 -35.10
N LYS A 197 -2.67 -6.40 -35.68
CA LYS A 197 -1.58 -5.45 -35.49
C LYS A 197 -1.89 -4.07 -36.07
N VAL A 198 -2.48 -4.01 -37.26
CA VAL A 198 -2.85 -2.74 -37.91
C VAL A 198 -3.91 -2.01 -37.09
N ASP A 199 -4.97 -2.70 -36.69
CA ASP A 199 -6.02 -2.15 -35.83
C ASP A 199 -5.46 -1.64 -34.49
N TYR A 200 -4.53 -2.39 -33.89
CA TYR A 200 -3.85 -1.97 -32.67
C TYR A 200 -3.05 -0.67 -32.88
N VAL A 201 -2.26 -0.58 -33.95
CA VAL A 201 -1.45 0.61 -34.24
C VAL A 201 -2.35 1.83 -34.46
N GLU A 202 -3.44 1.69 -35.21
CA GLU A 202 -4.39 2.78 -35.45
C GLU A 202 -5.03 3.29 -34.15
N LYS A 203 -5.52 2.36 -33.32
CA LYS A 203 -6.08 2.70 -32.00
C LYS A 203 -5.04 3.32 -31.07
N CYS A 204 -3.79 2.86 -31.14
CA CYS A 204 -2.69 3.41 -30.37
C CYS A 204 -2.31 4.82 -30.81
N LEU A 205 -2.26 5.10 -32.11
CA LEU A 205 -1.98 6.45 -32.62
C LEU A 205 -3.08 7.44 -32.24
N ASN A 206 -4.34 7.01 -32.22
CA ASN A 206 -5.47 7.83 -31.80
C ASN A 206 -5.45 8.17 -30.31
N ASN A 207 -4.92 7.28 -29.46
CA ASN A 207 -4.82 7.53 -28.02
C ASN A 207 -3.60 6.81 -27.38
N PRO A 208 -2.38 7.32 -27.57
CA PRO A 208 -1.17 6.59 -27.18
C PRO A 208 -0.98 6.47 -25.66
N LYS A 209 -1.60 7.38 -24.89
CA LYS A 209 -1.53 7.39 -23.42
C LYS A 209 -2.33 6.25 -22.79
N ASP A 210 -3.44 5.86 -23.39
CA ASP A 210 -4.29 4.78 -22.87
C ASP A 210 -3.90 3.39 -23.42
N ASN A 211 -2.90 3.29 -24.31
CA ASN A 211 -2.72 2.08 -25.12
C ASN A 211 -1.75 1.01 -24.59
N ILE A 212 -0.72 1.32 -23.78
CA ILE A 212 0.19 0.24 -23.30
C ILE A 212 -0.26 -0.43 -22.01
N ILE A 213 -0.92 0.29 -21.10
CA ILE A 213 -1.28 -0.24 -19.77
C ILE A 213 -2.79 -0.41 -19.59
N ASN A 214 -3.62 0.31 -20.35
CA ASN A 214 -5.08 0.18 -20.25
C ASN A 214 -5.68 -0.86 -21.22
N TYR A 215 -4.91 -1.34 -22.22
CA TYR A 215 -5.34 -2.47 -23.06
C TYR A 215 -5.39 -3.82 -22.33
N PHE A 216 -4.77 -3.93 -21.14
CA PHE A 216 -4.99 -5.06 -20.22
C PHE A 216 -6.43 -5.19 -19.74
N ASN A 217 -7.26 -4.15 -19.88
CA ASN A 217 -8.67 -4.14 -19.52
C ASN A 217 -9.63 -4.17 -20.74
N ILE A 218 -9.13 -3.98 -21.97
CA ILE A 218 -9.97 -3.78 -23.17
C ILE A 218 -10.28 -5.08 -23.92
N PHE A 219 -9.41 -6.07 -23.90
CA PHE A 219 -9.80 -7.42 -24.35
C PHE A 219 -10.74 -8.05 -23.31
N ARG A 220 -11.84 -8.65 -23.77
CA ARG A 220 -12.74 -9.45 -22.93
C ARG A 220 -12.01 -10.63 -22.32
#